data_AF-A0A3N7DY67-F1
#
_entry.id   AF-A0A3N7DY67-F1
#
_cell.length_a   1.000
_cell.length_b   1.000
_cell.length_c   1.000
_cell.angle_alpha   90.00
_cell.angle_beta   90.00
_cell.angle_gamma   90.00
#
_symmetry.space_group_name_H-M   'P 1'
#
loop_
_entity.id
_entity.type
_entity.pdbx_description
1 polymer ?
#
loop_
_entity_poly.entity_id
_entity_poly.type
_entity_poly.pdbx_seq_one_letter_code
_entity_poly.pdbx_strand_id
1 'polypeptide(L)'
;MNTIEQQLWEYIDGTLDESANKAIEEKIASDPEINAQYEDLLKLNSVLGSLDLDEPSMSFTRNVMEIIAAEPAPVALKTKVNSGIIYAVSGFFVLSLLGILGYVFYEAKASFASFTLPDKFNINLNRYITPTTLYTFLFVDLVIGLILLDQFLRKKVHK
;
A
#
# COMPACT_ATOMS: atom_id res chain seq x y z
N MET A 1 7.18 -1.44 -25.92
CA MET A 1 7.57 -2.75 -26.49
C MET A 1 9.08 -2.81 -26.37
N ASN A 2 9.63 -3.65 -25.49
CA ASN A 2 11.08 -3.83 -25.44
C ASN A 2 11.49 -4.64 -26.67
N THR A 3 12.46 -4.14 -27.43
CA THR A 3 13.01 -4.84 -28.60
C THR A 3 13.89 -6.01 -28.13
N ILE A 4 14.11 -7.01 -28.99
CA ILE A 4 14.99 -8.15 -28.66
C ILE A 4 16.40 -7.67 -28.32
N GLU A 5 16.89 -6.64 -29.02
CA GLU A 5 18.15 -5.97 -28.74
C GLU A 5 18.22 -5.38 -27.32
N GLN A 6 17.15 -4.72 -26.85
CA GLN A 6 17.12 -4.18 -25.49
C GLN A 6 17.18 -5.29 -24.44
N GLN A 7 16.54 -6.43 -24.69
CA GLN A 7 16.62 -7.59 -23.80
C GLN A 7 18.03 -8.21 -23.80
N LEU A 8 18.75 -8.18 -24.92
CA LEU A 8 20.16 -8.62 -24.97
C LEU A 8 21.07 -7.67 -24.19
N TRP A 9 20.84 -6.36 -24.26
CA TRP A 9 21.56 -5.38 -23.42
C TRP A 9 21.29 -5.58 -21.93
N GLU A 10 20.03 -5.72 -21.54
CA GLU A 10 19.66 -5.97 -20.13
C GLU A 10 20.26 -7.30 -19.61
N TYR A 11 20.44 -8.29 -20.49
CA TYR A 11 21.15 -9.55 -20.20
C TYR A 11 22.66 -9.34 -20.02
N ILE A 12 23.32 -8.60 -20.91
CA ILE A 12 24.75 -8.28 -20.82
C ILE A 12 25.04 -7.47 -19.53
N ASP A 13 24.16 -6.55 -19.15
CA ASP A 13 24.29 -5.72 -17.96
C ASP A 13 23.88 -6.44 -16.65
N GLY A 14 23.30 -7.64 -16.74
CA GLY A 14 22.85 -8.43 -15.59
C GLY A 14 21.67 -7.82 -14.82
N THR A 15 20.84 -7.01 -15.48
CA THR A 15 19.70 -6.31 -14.86
C THR A 15 18.36 -7.07 -14.99
N LEU A 16 18.36 -8.19 -15.71
CA LEU A 16 17.21 -9.07 -15.89
C LEU A 16 16.98 -10.02 -14.70
N ASP A 17 15.71 -10.33 -14.48
CA ASP A 17 15.26 -11.35 -13.52
C ASP A 17 15.69 -12.77 -13.94
N GLU A 18 15.86 -13.69 -12.98
CA GLU A 18 16.39 -15.05 -13.24
C GLU A 18 15.58 -15.84 -14.27
N SER A 19 14.27 -15.60 -14.33
CA SER A 19 13.35 -16.22 -15.28
C SER A 19 13.55 -15.71 -16.71
N ALA A 20 13.85 -14.42 -16.87
CA ALA A 20 14.09 -13.77 -18.15
C ALA A 20 15.48 -14.08 -18.70
N ASN A 21 16.49 -14.23 -17.83
CA ASN A 21 17.84 -14.66 -18.22
C ASN A 21 17.83 -16.01 -18.94
N LYS A 22 17.14 -17.02 -18.38
CA LYS A 22 17.04 -18.35 -19.00
C LYS A 22 16.32 -18.33 -20.35
N ALA A 23 15.30 -17.49 -20.49
CA ALA A 23 14.57 -17.34 -21.73
C ALA A 23 15.41 -16.67 -22.83
N ILE A 24 16.31 -15.75 -22.47
CA ILE A 24 17.25 -15.13 -23.40
C ILE A 24 18.38 -16.10 -23.76
N GLU A 25 18.90 -16.87 -22.80
CA GLU A 25 19.88 -17.93 -23.08
C GLU A 25 19.37 -18.98 -24.06
N GLU A 26 18.12 -19.43 -23.88
CA GLU A 26 17.49 -20.37 -24.81
C GLU A 26 17.30 -19.76 -26.20
N LYS A 27 17.00 -18.46 -26.29
CA LYS A 27 16.89 -17.73 -27.56
C LYS A 27 18.23 -17.53 -28.26
N ILE A 28 19.29 -17.23 -27.52
CA ILE A 28 20.67 -17.14 -28.06
C ILE A 28 21.12 -18.51 -28.58
N ALA A 29 20.76 -19.60 -27.90
CA ALA A 29 21.12 -20.96 -28.31
C ALA A 29 20.29 -21.49 -29.50
N SER A 30 19.04 -21.04 -29.65
CA SER A 30 18.11 -21.55 -30.67
C SER A 30 18.11 -20.77 -31.97
N ASP A 31 18.44 -19.46 -31.94
CA ASP A 31 18.39 -18.59 -33.11
C ASP A 31 19.78 -18.05 -33.48
N PRO A 32 20.32 -18.41 -34.67
CA PRO A 32 21.62 -17.93 -35.12
C PRO A 32 21.65 -16.40 -35.39
N GLU A 33 20.52 -15.77 -35.69
CA GLU A 33 20.44 -14.32 -35.93
C GLU A 33 20.60 -13.54 -34.61
N ILE A 34 19.97 -14.03 -33.53
CA ILE A 34 20.07 -13.46 -32.18
C ILE A 34 21.48 -13.65 -31.62
N ASN A 35 22.11 -14.80 -31.86
CA ASN A 35 23.49 -15.04 -31.45
C ASN A 35 24.48 -14.09 -32.14
N ALA A 36 24.31 -13.83 -33.44
CA ALA A 36 25.14 -12.87 -34.16
C ALA A 36 25.00 -11.44 -33.59
N GLN A 37 23.77 -11.02 -33.26
CA GLN A 37 23.51 -9.73 -32.60
C GLN A 37 24.18 -9.66 -31.22
N TYR A 38 24.06 -10.72 -30.41
CA TYR A 38 24.70 -10.79 -29.09
C TYR A 38 26.24 -10.64 -29.17
N GLU A 39 26.88 -11.35 -30.10
CA GLU A 39 28.33 -11.26 -30.33
C GLU A 39 28.78 -9.86 -30.79
N ASP A 40 27.97 -9.19 -31.61
CA ASP A 40 28.27 -7.83 -32.05
C ASP A 40 28.10 -6.80 -30.91
N LEU A 41 27.10 -6.98 -30.05
CA LEU A 41 26.95 -6.17 -28.83
C LEU A 41 28.11 -6.39 -27.84
N LEU A 42 28.59 -7.62 -27.67
CA LEU A 42 29.76 -7.93 -26.86
C LEU A 42 31.04 -7.25 -27.40
N LYS A 43 31.27 -7.31 -28.71
CA LYS A 43 32.40 -6.61 -29.34
C LYS A 43 32.31 -5.11 -29.14
N LEU A 44 31.11 -4.53 -29.31
CA LEU A 44 30.88 -3.11 -29.09
C LEU A 44 31.19 -2.71 -27.64
N ASN A 45 30.70 -3.46 -26.66
CA ASN A 45 30.99 -3.21 -25.25
C ASN A 45 32.49 -3.29 -24.95
N SER A 46 33.19 -4.27 -25.53
CA SER A 46 34.65 -4.38 -25.41
C SER A 46 35.39 -3.19 -26.01
N VAL A 47 34.94 -2.67 -27.15
CA VAL A 47 35.54 -1.49 -27.79
C VAL A 47 35.30 -0.25 -26.93
N LEU A 48 34.07 -0.06 -26.43
CA LEU A 48 33.73 1.05 -25.55
C LEU A 48 34.53 1.02 -24.24
N GLY A 49 34.73 -0.16 -23.66
CA GLY A 49 35.55 -0.34 -22.46
C GLY A 49 37.05 -0.12 -22.68
N SER A 50 37.52 -0.18 -23.94
CA SER A 50 38.91 0.10 -24.30
C SER A 50 39.19 1.56 -24.62
N LEU A 51 38.15 2.41 -24.64
CA LEU A 51 38.33 3.85 -24.79
C LEU A 51 38.98 4.41 -23.53
N ASP A 52 40.00 5.24 -23.72
CA ASP A 52 40.59 5.99 -22.61
C ASP A 52 39.51 6.89 -22.01
N LEU A 53 39.22 6.66 -20.73
CA LEU A 53 38.30 7.49 -19.99
C LEU A 53 39.00 8.82 -19.70
N ASP A 54 38.47 9.90 -20.26
CA ASP A 54 38.94 11.24 -19.96
C ASP A 54 38.75 11.52 -18.46
N GLU A 55 39.83 11.94 -17.79
CA GLU A 55 39.77 12.29 -16.38
C GLU A 55 38.84 13.51 -16.21
N PRO A 56 37.84 13.44 -15.30
CA PRO A 56 36.97 14.57 -15.07
C PRO A 56 37.77 15.75 -14.51
N SER A 57 37.27 16.97 -14.72
CA SER A 57 37.92 18.17 -14.17
C SER A 57 38.07 18.06 -12.64
N MET A 58 39.13 18.66 -12.09
CA MET A 58 39.41 18.68 -10.63
C MET A 58 38.24 19.20 -9.77
N SER A 59 37.33 20.00 -10.34
CA SER A 59 36.16 20.55 -9.63
C SER A 59 34.88 19.72 -9.81
N PHE A 60 34.88 18.66 -10.62
CA PHE A 60 33.70 17.86 -10.94
C PHE A 60 33.05 17.29 -9.67
N THR A 61 33.82 16.56 -8.87
CA THR A 61 33.33 15.93 -7.63
C THR A 61 32.79 16.98 -6.66
N ARG A 62 33.44 18.14 -6.56
CA ARG A 62 32.96 19.24 -5.70
C ARG A 62 31.61 19.76 -6.19
N ASN A 63 31.48 20.05 -7.48
CA ASN A 63 30.26 20.60 -8.05
C ASN A 63 29.08 19.61 -7.93
N VAL A 64 29.32 18.32 -8.18
CA VAL A 64 28.29 17.27 -8.06
C VAL A 64 27.84 17.10 -6.62
N MET A 65 28.78 17.02 -5.67
CA MET A 65 28.43 16.85 -4.26
C MET A 65 27.76 18.09 -3.66
N GLU A 66 28.10 19.29 -4.14
CA GLU A 66 27.43 20.52 -3.73
C GLU A 66 25.96 20.55 -4.20
N ILE A 67 25.69 20.07 -5.43
CA ILE A 67 24.32 19.93 -5.95
C ILE A 67 23.53 18.90 -5.15
N ILE A 68 24.11 17.72 -4.88
CA ILE A 68 23.46 16.66 -4.10
C ILE A 68 23.17 17.12 -2.67
N ALA A 69 24.10 17.85 -2.04
CA ALA A 69 23.90 18.38 -0.68
C ALA A 69 22.86 19.49 -0.60
N ALA A 70 22.68 20.25 -1.69
CA ALA A 70 21.63 21.26 -1.80
C ALA A 70 20.24 20.64 -2.01
N GLU A 71 20.16 19.39 -2.48
CA GLU A 71 18.91 18.67 -2.63
C GLU A 71 18.39 18.22 -1.25
N PRO A 72 17.18 18.63 -0.84
CA PRO A 72 16.65 18.23 0.45
C PRO A 72 16.46 16.71 0.48
N ALA A 73 17.05 16.07 1.48
CA ALA A 73 16.92 14.63 1.68
C ALA A 73 15.45 14.20 1.59
N PRO A 74 15.12 13.09 0.91
CA PRO A 74 13.74 12.68 0.68
C PRO A 74 13.07 12.47 2.03
N VAL A 75 12.27 13.47 2.42
CA VAL A 75 11.54 13.43 3.67
C VAL A 75 10.47 12.36 3.49
N ALA A 76 10.60 11.23 4.16
CA ALA A 76 9.54 10.24 4.23
C ALA A 76 8.27 10.98 4.66
N LEU A 77 7.32 11.14 3.73
CA LEU A 77 6.06 11.83 3.95
C LEU A 77 5.25 10.97 4.93
N LYS A 78 5.57 11.07 6.22
CA LYS A 78 4.71 10.56 7.28
C LYS A 78 3.44 11.38 7.19
N THR A 79 2.39 10.79 6.62
CA THR A 79 1.04 11.32 6.64
C THR A 79 0.73 11.75 8.07
N LYS A 80 0.67 13.06 8.31
CA LYS A 80 0.35 13.66 9.60
C LYS A 80 -1.14 13.46 9.88
N VAL A 81 -1.52 12.24 10.24
CA VAL A 81 -2.89 11.98 10.73
C VAL A 81 -2.95 12.52 12.15
N ASN A 82 -3.87 13.45 12.40
CA ASN A 82 -4.08 14.00 13.73
C ASN A 82 -4.75 12.95 14.62
N SER A 83 -4.05 12.50 15.66
CA SER A 83 -4.56 11.52 16.62
C SER A 83 -5.88 11.95 17.27
N GLY A 84 -6.17 13.25 17.37
CA GLY A 84 -7.45 13.77 17.86
C GLY A 84 -8.64 13.37 16.99
N ILE A 85 -8.47 13.29 15.67
CA ILE A 85 -9.53 12.83 14.75
C ILE A 85 -9.80 11.34 14.96
N ILE A 86 -8.75 10.54 15.18
CA ILE A 86 -8.88 9.11 15.47
C ILE A 86 -9.64 8.88 16.78
N TYR A 87 -9.36 9.66 17.82
CA TYR A 87 -10.10 9.58 19.09
C TYR A 87 -11.56 10.05 18.95
N ALA A 88 -11.82 11.09 18.17
CA ALA A 88 -13.19 11.58 17.95
C ALA A 88 -14.04 10.54 17.20
N VAL A 89 -13.49 9.96 16.12
CA VAL A 89 -14.19 8.94 15.34
C VAL A 89 -14.40 7.68 16.18
N SER A 90 -13.36 7.18 16.87
CA SER A 90 -13.52 5.99 17.73
C SER A 90 -14.48 6.21 18.89
N GLY A 91 -14.47 7.38 19.53
CA GLY A 91 -15.41 7.75 20.58
C GLY A 91 -16.86 7.76 20.10
N PHE A 92 -17.13 8.32 18.93
CA PHE A 92 -18.48 8.32 18.33
C PHE A 92 -19.00 6.90 18.11
N PHE A 93 -18.18 6.01 17.56
CA PHE A 93 -18.57 4.62 17.33
C PHE A 93 -18.85 3.85 18.62
N VAL A 94 -17.97 3.96 19.63
CA VAL A 94 -18.19 3.30 20.94
C VAL A 94 -19.48 3.79 21.59
N LEU A 95 -19.74 5.10 21.51
CA LEU A 95 -20.93 5.71 22.11
C LEU A 95 -22.21 5.29 21.35
N SER A 96 -22.17 5.20 20.02
CA SER A 96 -23.26 4.67 19.20
C SER A 96 -23.56 3.20 19.52
N LEU A 97 -22.52 2.37 19.62
CA LEU A 97 -22.66 0.95 19.95
C LEU A 97 -23.28 0.76 21.35
N LEU A 98 -22.82 1.53 22.33
CA LEU A 98 -23.38 1.54 23.68
C LEU A 98 -24.84 2.01 23.71
N GLY A 99 -25.20 3.00 22.88
CA GLY A 99 -26.58 3.46 22.75
C GLY A 99 -27.51 2.37 22.22
N ILE A 100 -27.10 1.67 21.16
CA ILE A 100 -27.88 0.58 20.57
C ILE A 100 -27.96 -0.61 21.54
N LEU A 101 -26.84 -1.01 22.16
CA LEU A 101 -26.84 -2.07 23.17
C LEU A 101 -27.73 -1.71 24.37
N GLY A 102 -27.65 -0.47 24.85
CA GLY A 102 -28.50 0.03 25.93
C GLY A 102 -29.98 -0.03 25.57
N TYR A 103 -30.34 0.34 24.34
CA TYR A 103 -31.71 0.22 23.84
C TYR A 103 -32.17 -1.24 23.76
N VAL A 104 -31.34 -2.14 23.22
CA VAL A 104 -31.64 -3.59 23.16
C VAL A 104 -31.79 -4.19 24.55
N PHE A 105 -30.93 -3.84 25.51
CA PHE A 105 -31.05 -4.31 26.89
C PHE A 105 -32.27 -3.70 27.59
N TYR A 106 -32.63 -2.45 27.32
CA TYR A 106 -33.84 -1.83 27.83
C TYR A 106 -35.10 -2.55 27.31
N GLU A 107 -35.16 -2.80 26.00
CA GLU A 107 -36.27 -3.52 25.37
C GLU A 107 -36.33 -4.99 25.82
N ALA A 108 -35.17 -5.66 25.97
CA ALA A 108 -35.09 -7.03 26.49
C ALA A 108 -35.53 -7.13 27.96
N LYS A 109 -35.21 -6.11 28.78
CA LYS A 109 -35.68 -6.02 30.16
C LYS A 109 -37.17 -5.67 30.22
N ALA A 110 -37.68 -4.86 29.29
CA ALA A 110 -39.12 -4.56 29.13
C ALA A 110 -39.92 -5.79 28.66
N SER A 111 -39.34 -6.63 27.78
CA SER A 111 -39.92 -7.91 27.37
C SER A 111 -39.97 -8.94 28.50
N PHE A 112 -39.11 -8.81 29.52
CA PHE A 112 -39.16 -9.63 30.73
C PHE A 112 -40.08 -9.03 31.82
N ALA A 113 -40.41 -7.74 31.72
CA ALA A 113 -41.15 -6.97 32.70
C ALA A 113 -42.37 -6.30 32.07
N SER A 114 -43.21 -7.07 31.36
CA SER A 114 -44.51 -6.60 30.89
C SER A 114 -45.46 -6.35 32.09
N PHE A 115 -45.25 -5.23 32.78
CA PHE A 115 -46.27 -4.48 33.48
C PHE A 115 -46.12 -3.00 33.10
N THR A 116 -47.23 -2.47 32.61
CA THR A 116 -47.42 -1.27 31.79
C THR A 116 -47.07 0.07 32.47
N LEU A 117 -46.46 1.00 31.73
CA LEU A 117 -46.46 2.46 32.00
C LEU A 117 -46.43 3.26 30.65
N PRO A 118 -46.93 4.52 30.62
CA PRO A 118 -47.82 5.03 29.56
C PRO A 118 -47.17 5.85 28.43
N ASP A 119 -47.89 5.86 27.31
CA ASP A 119 -47.66 6.49 26.00
C ASP A 119 -47.45 8.02 26.03
N LYS A 120 -46.21 8.53 26.17
CA LYS A 120 -45.88 9.93 25.79
C LYS A 120 -44.48 10.18 25.21
N PHE A 121 -43.86 9.19 24.56
CA PHE A 121 -42.70 9.42 23.69
C PHE A 121 -42.88 8.72 22.34
N ASN A 122 -43.78 9.25 21.51
CA ASN A 122 -43.99 8.75 20.15
C ASN A 122 -42.94 9.34 19.19
N ILE A 123 -41.66 9.05 19.48
CA ILE A 123 -40.59 9.25 18.50
C ILE A 123 -40.73 8.06 17.55
N ASN A 124 -41.20 8.32 16.34
CA ASN A 124 -41.39 7.30 15.30
C ASN A 124 -40.02 6.84 14.76
N LEU A 125 -39.24 6.17 15.61
CA LEU A 125 -37.93 5.58 15.30
C LEU A 125 -38.04 4.50 14.24
N ASN A 126 -39.21 3.87 14.09
CA ASN A 126 -39.50 2.85 13.10
C ASN A 126 -39.37 3.33 11.64
N ARG A 127 -39.39 4.66 11.40
CA ARG A 127 -39.18 5.23 10.06
C ARG A 127 -37.70 5.34 9.68
N TYR A 128 -36.80 5.40 10.67
CA TYR A 128 -35.35 5.62 10.46
C TYR A 128 -34.51 4.38 10.80
N ILE A 129 -34.97 3.57 11.76
CA ILE A 129 -34.37 2.31 12.18
C ILE A 129 -35.10 1.19 11.45
N THR A 130 -34.79 0.99 10.18
CA THR A 130 -35.22 -0.18 9.43
C THR A 130 -34.24 -1.34 9.68
N PRO A 131 -34.68 -2.62 9.58
CA PRO A 131 -33.77 -3.75 9.76
C PRO A 131 -32.57 -3.67 8.81
N THR A 132 -32.79 -3.22 7.58
CA THR A 132 -31.74 -3.04 6.58
C THR A 132 -30.71 -2.00 7.02
N THR A 133 -31.13 -0.82 7.50
CA THR A 133 -30.19 0.21 7.96
C THR A 133 -29.40 -0.24 9.19
N LEU A 134 -30.02 -1.01 10.08
CA LEU A 134 -29.37 -1.57 11.27
C LEU A 134 -28.32 -2.64 10.89
N TYR A 135 -28.65 -3.56 9.97
CA TYR A 135 -27.70 -4.55 9.48
C TYR A 135 -26.55 -3.92 8.70
N THR A 136 -26.82 -2.92 7.86
CA THR A 136 -25.77 -2.20 7.14
C THR A 136 -24.84 -1.46 8.10
N PHE A 137 -25.38 -0.82 9.13
CA PHE A 137 -24.59 -0.14 10.16
C PHE A 137 -23.70 -1.12 10.93
N LEU A 138 -24.26 -2.23 11.41
CA LEU A 138 -23.49 -3.27 12.13
C LEU A 138 -22.44 -3.95 11.24
N PHE A 139 -22.72 -4.13 9.95
CA PHE A 139 -21.75 -4.69 9.01
C PHE A 139 -20.56 -3.76 8.81
N VAL A 140 -20.80 -2.45 8.64
CA VAL A 140 -19.75 -1.44 8.54
C VAL A 140 -18.92 -1.40 9.82
N ASP A 141 -19.57 -1.41 10.99
CA ASP A 141 -18.89 -1.44 12.29
C ASP A 141 -18.02 -2.69 12.45
N LEU A 142 -18.49 -3.86 12.02
CA LEU A 142 -17.72 -5.11 12.09
C LEU A 142 -16.49 -5.07 11.18
N VAL A 143 -16.61 -4.57 9.95
CA VAL A 143 -15.46 -4.44 9.03
C VAL A 143 -14.42 -3.46 9.58
N ILE A 144 -14.86 -2.31 10.08
CA ILE A 144 -13.95 -1.32 10.69
C ILE A 144 -13.28 -1.89 11.94
N GLY A 145 -14.03 -2.59 12.79
CA GLY A 145 -13.49 -3.27 13.97
C GLY A 145 -12.41 -4.28 13.63
N LEU A 146 -12.59 -5.04 12.55
CA LEU A 146 -11.63 -6.05 12.09
C LEU A 146 -10.34 -5.40 11.55
N ILE A 147 -10.46 -4.29 10.82
CA ILE A 147 -9.31 -3.50 10.35
C ILE A 147 -8.53 -2.92 11.54
N LEU A 148 -9.22 -2.37 12.54
CA LEU A 148 -8.57 -1.84 13.74
C LEU A 148 -7.89 -2.93 14.56
N LEU A 149 -8.49 -4.12 14.65
CA LEU A 149 -7.91 -5.27 15.34
C LEU A 149 -6.65 -5.78 14.62
N ASP A 150 -6.67 -5.86 13.29
CA ASP A 150 -5.49 -6.21 12.48
C ASP A 150 -4.36 -5.18 12.67
N GLN A 151 -4.69 -3.88 12.63
CA GLN A 151 -3.72 -2.82 12.88
C GLN A 151 -3.16 -2.88 14.31
N PHE A 152 -3.99 -3.17 15.31
CA PHE A 152 -3.56 -3.31 16.71
C PHE A 152 -2.60 -4.50 16.89
N LEU A 153 -2.89 -5.64 16.27
CA LEU A 153 -2.02 -6.82 16.31
C LEU A 153 -0.67 -6.57 15.62
N ARG A 154 -0.65 -5.98 14.42
CA ARG A 154 0.61 -5.66 13.71
C ARG A 154 1.51 -4.72 14.49
N LYS A 155 0.94 -3.74 15.19
CA LYS A 155 1.70 -2.80 16.03
C LYS A 155 2.32 -3.47 17.25
N LYS A 156 1.74 -4.57 17.73
CA LYS A 156 2.22 -5.33 18.89
C LYS A 156 3.22 -6.43 18.50
N VAL A 157 3.18 -6.93 17.28
CA VAL A 157 4.11 -7.94 16.75
C VAL A 157 5.47 -7.35 16.37
N HIS A 158 5.54 -6.05 16.06
CA HIS A 158 6.79 -5.34 15.72
C HIS A 158 7.41 -4.54 16.89
N LYS A 159 7.09 -4.89 18.13
CA LYS A 159 7.70 -4.29 19.33
C LYS A 159 8.16 -5.38 20.28
#